data_AF-A0A165RNR0-F1
#
_entry.id   AF-A0A165RNR0-F1
#
_cell.length_a   1.000
_cell.length_b   1.000
_cell.length_c   1.000
_cell.angle_alpha   90.00
_cell.angle_beta   90.00
_cell.angle_gamma   90.00
#
_symmetry.space_group_name_H-M   'P 1'
#
loop_
_entity.id
_entity.type
_entity.pdbx_description
1 polymer ?
#
loop_
_entity_poly.entity_id
_entity_poly.type
_entity_poly.pdbx_seq_one_letter_code
_entity_poly.pdbx_strand_id
1 'polypeptide(L)'
;MASLTSGVFLNRLKSLYPRRVPSVAARTKGMEVLSNPWYIPVAVSFGGSNRPEAVPHVFRHVLDELTNVHDQESTPHDVAHSEKLLLARKLRDSIFKAGLITGYSRAINGLVSLHESMPEELRDEQPLRDLKTPVEEYVRRGKELYSYMYGETAAPVQNLLDAIYPDMGWFSNTIGYGLTYGYTEVTSPLETSLAIVAGLIALDTPRQVNWHMGNARRLGATLEEVKAVRQIAVEVAEKSGVHWRDGVPEIID
;
A
#
# COMPACT_ATOMS: atom_id res chain seq x y z
N MET A 1 -9.61 -21.63 15.06
CA MET A 1 -8.44 -20.94 14.49
C MET A 1 -8.13 -19.74 15.36
N ALA A 2 -6.88 -19.56 15.80
CA ALA A 2 -6.50 -18.33 16.50
C ALA A 2 -6.77 -17.14 15.57
N SER A 3 -7.31 -16.04 16.11
CA SER A 3 -7.60 -14.85 15.30
C SER A 3 -6.31 -14.38 14.60
N LEU A 4 -6.32 -14.38 13.26
CA LEU A 4 -5.21 -13.89 12.43
C LEU A 4 -4.89 -12.42 12.73
N THR A 5 -5.84 -11.69 13.31
CA THR A 5 -5.83 -10.24 13.52
C THR A 5 -6.16 -9.86 14.97
N SER A 6 -5.62 -10.57 15.95
CA SER A 6 -5.72 -10.13 17.35
C SER A 6 -5.17 -8.70 17.51
N GLY A 7 -5.79 -7.89 18.38
CA GLY A 7 -5.30 -6.52 18.64
C GLY A 7 -3.84 -6.49 19.12
N VAL A 8 -3.40 -7.52 19.85
CA VAL A 8 -2.00 -7.70 20.24
C VAL A 8 -1.08 -7.82 19.03
N PHE A 9 -1.48 -8.58 18.01
CA PHE A 9 -0.71 -8.75 16.80
C PHE A 9 -0.65 -7.45 15.97
N LEU A 10 -1.79 -6.76 15.80
CA LEU A 10 -1.82 -5.49 15.07
C LEU A 10 -0.97 -4.41 15.78
N ASN A 11 -1.04 -4.34 17.11
CA ASN A 11 -0.19 -3.44 17.90
C ASN A 11 1.31 -3.76 17.76
N ARG A 12 1.66 -5.05 17.70
CA ARG A 12 3.05 -5.48 17.42
C ARG A 12 3.49 -5.00 16.04
N LEU A 13 2.70 -5.26 14.98
CA LEU A 13 3.05 -4.85 13.62
C LEU A 13 3.21 -3.33 13.52
N LYS A 14 2.31 -2.57 14.14
CA LYS A 14 2.43 -1.11 14.25
C LYS A 14 3.73 -0.67 14.91
N SER A 15 4.15 -1.36 15.98
CA SER A 15 5.37 -1.02 16.73
C SER A 15 6.66 -1.24 15.95
N LEU A 16 6.63 -2.06 14.89
CA LEU A 16 7.77 -2.26 14.01
C LEU A 16 8.07 -1.02 13.17
N TYR A 17 7.05 -0.25 12.79
CA TYR A 17 7.25 0.94 11.96
C TYR A 17 7.82 2.10 12.80
N PRO A 18 8.98 2.68 12.43
CA PRO A 18 9.60 3.75 13.19
C PRO A 18 8.66 4.94 13.38
N ARG A 19 8.60 5.48 14.60
CA ARG A 19 7.91 6.75 14.82
C ARG A 19 8.70 7.86 14.15
N ARG A 20 8.16 8.48 13.12
CA ARG A 20 8.67 9.76 12.62
C ARG A 20 8.34 10.84 13.65
N VAL A 21 9.25 11.80 13.81
CA VAL A 21 8.91 13.08 14.45
C VAL A 21 7.75 13.67 13.63
N PRO A 22 6.65 14.12 14.26
CA PRO A 22 5.54 14.71 13.53
C PRO A 22 6.07 15.76 12.57
N SER A 23 5.78 15.57 11.28
CA SER A 23 6.06 16.60 10.29
C SER A 23 5.29 17.85 10.71
N VAL A 24 5.92 19.03 10.61
CA VAL A 24 5.23 20.32 10.78
C VAL A 24 4.02 20.44 9.82
N ALA A 25 3.96 19.61 8.78
CA ALA A 25 2.84 19.52 7.85
C ALA A 25 1.63 18.71 8.37
N ALA A 26 1.76 17.89 9.42
CA ALA A 26 0.62 17.18 10.02
C ALA A 26 -0.19 18.19 10.84
N ARG A 27 -1.28 18.68 10.24
CA ARG A 27 -2.10 19.77 10.80
C ARG A 27 -2.97 19.34 11.98
N THR A 28 -3.16 18.04 12.17
CA THR A 28 -4.01 17.43 13.20
C THR A 28 -3.37 16.14 13.71
N LYS A 29 -3.76 15.70 14.92
CA LYS A 29 -3.32 14.42 15.47
C LYS A 29 -3.83 13.21 14.68
N GLY A 30 -5.01 13.28 14.09
CA GLY A 30 -5.49 12.22 13.22
C GLY A 30 -4.66 12.10 11.94
N MET A 31 -4.17 13.22 11.38
CA MET A 31 -3.20 13.17 10.29
C MET A 31 -1.85 12.59 10.71
N GLU A 32 -1.41 12.73 11.97
CA GLU A 32 -0.22 12.02 12.48
C GLU A 32 -0.43 10.50 12.44
N VAL A 33 -1.62 10.00 12.82
CA VAL A 33 -1.98 8.58 12.72
C VAL A 33 -1.90 8.10 11.27
N LEU A 34 -2.50 8.84 10.34
CA LEU A 34 -2.53 8.48 8.92
C LEU A 34 -1.16 8.57 8.24
N SER A 35 -0.28 9.43 8.73
CA SER A 35 1.08 9.63 8.21
C SER A 35 2.02 8.47 8.55
N ASN A 36 1.65 7.58 9.48
CA ASN A 36 2.34 6.33 9.72
C ASN A 36 1.66 5.21 8.89
N PRO A 37 2.23 4.80 7.75
CA PRO A 37 1.54 3.98 6.78
C PRO A 37 1.54 2.48 7.14
N TRP A 38 1.94 2.07 8.36
CA TRP A 38 2.09 0.66 8.75
C TRP A 38 0.88 -0.23 8.41
N TYR A 39 -0.33 0.32 8.42
CA TYR A 39 -1.56 -0.42 8.12
C TYR A 39 -1.70 -0.79 6.64
N ILE A 40 -1.04 -0.07 5.74
CA ILE A 40 -1.01 -0.35 4.29
C ILE A 40 -0.35 -1.70 4.00
N PRO A 41 0.93 -1.94 4.36
CA PRO A 41 1.56 -3.23 4.12
C PRO A 41 0.87 -4.37 4.87
N VAL A 42 0.26 -4.13 6.04
CA VAL A 42 -0.52 -5.17 6.75
C VAL A 42 -1.73 -5.60 5.94
N ALA A 43 -2.58 -4.66 5.52
CA ALA A 43 -3.79 -4.98 4.77
C ALA A 43 -3.47 -5.61 3.40
N VAL A 44 -2.46 -5.08 2.70
CA VAL A 44 -2.01 -5.65 1.43
C VAL A 44 -1.42 -7.05 1.63
N SER A 45 -0.68 -7.30 2.70
CA SER A 45 -0.12 -8.63 2.96
C SER A 45 -1.21 -9.66 3.27
N PHE A 46 -2.26 -9.30 4.03
CA PHE A 46 -3.39 -10.19 4.26
C PHE A 46 -4.17 -10.47 2.97
N GLY A 47 -4.53 -9.43 2.21
CA GLY A 47 -5.22 -9.60 0.92
C GLY A 47 -4.37 -10.41 -0.07
N GLY A 48 -3.10 -10.06 -0.20
CA GLY A 48 -2.11 -10.74 -1.04
C GLY A 48 -1.88 -12.18 -0.62
N SER A 49 -1.95 -12.52 0.67
CA SER A 49 -1.83 -13.90 1.17
C SER A 49 -3.15 -14.68 1.14
N ASN A 50 -4.17 -14.16 0.45
CA ASN A 50 -5.51 -14.74 0.35
C ASN A 50 -6.19 -14.96 1.71
N ARG A 51 -6.06 -13.96 2.59
CA ARG A 51 -6.78 -13.83 3.87
C ARG A 51 -7.67 -12.58 3.88
N PRO A 52 -8.64 -12.48 2.96
CA PRO A 52 -9.50 -11.29 2.84
C PRO A 52 -10.23 -10.96 4.15
N GLU A 53 -10.61 -11.97 4.93
CA GLU A 53 -11.31 -11.84 6.21
C GLU A 53 -10.54 -11.01 7.26
N ALA A 54 -9.22 -10.91 7.12
CA ALA A 54 -8.36 -10.16 8.03
C ALA A 54 -8.35 -8.64 7.71
N VAL A 55 -8.63 -8.25 6.46
CA VAL A 55 -8.55 -6.85 6.00
C VAL A 55 -9.46 -5.91 6.81
N PRO A 56 -10.75 -6.24 7.06
CA PRO A 56 -11.65 -5.43 7.91
C PRO A 56 -11.12 -5.15 9.32
N HIS A 57 -10.35 -6.07 9.89
CA HIS A 57 -9.82 -5.90 11.25
C HIS A 57 -8.70 -4.84 11.28
N VAL A 58 -7.89 -4.76 10.23
CA VAL A 58 -6.87 -3.72 10.08
C VAL A 58 -7.55 -2.35 9.97
N PHE A 59 -8.57 -2.24 9.12
CA PHE A 59 -9.33 -1.00 8.95
C PHE A 59 -9.95 -0.53 10.27
N ARG A 60 -10.70 -1.40 10.96
CA ARG A 60 -11.34 -1.06 12.24
C ARG A 60 -10.33 -0.66 13.30
N HIS A 61 -9.21 -1.37 13.39
CA HIS A 61 -8.18 -1.05 14.39
C HIS A 61 -7.62 0.38 14.23
N VAL A 62 -7.38 0.83 13.00
CA VAL A 62 -6.92 2.21 12.73
C VAL A 62 -8.07 3.21 12.84
N LEU A 63 -9.30 2.83 12.45
CA LEU A 63 -10.48 3.68 12.57
C LEU A 63 -10.83 3.98 14.05
N ASP A 64 -10.69 2.99 14.92
CA ASP A 64 -10.88 3.13 16.37
C ASP A 64 -9.82 4.07 16.96
N GLU A 65 -8.57 3.93 16.53
CA GLU A 65 -7.50 4.86 16.93
C GLU A 65 -7.79 6.30 16.48
N LEU A 66 -8.21 6.50 15.23
CA LEU A 66 -8.60 7.81 14.73
C LEU A 66 -9.74 8.40 15.53
N THR A 67 -10.79 7.61 15.81
CA THR A 67 -11.94 8.06 16.58
C THR A 67 -11.53 8.49 17.98
N ASN A 68 -10.69 7.69 18.67
CA ASN A 68 -10.17 8.06 19.98
C ASN A 68 -9.37 9.37 19.97
N VAL A 69 -8.54 9.57 18.94
CA VAL A 69 -7.78 10.82 18.78
C VAL A 69 -8.71 12.00 18.49
N HIS A 70 -9.72 11.81 17.63
CA HIS A 70 -10.71 12.85 17.33
C HIS A 70 -11.48 13.30 18.57
N ASP A 71 -11.89 12.34 19.41
CA ASP A 71 -12.60 12.61 20.66
C ASP A 71 -11.71 13.35 21.67
N GLN A 72 -10.45 12.91 21.83
CA GLN A 72 -9.49 13.54 22.74
C GLN A 72 -9.17 14.99 22.34
N GLU A 73 -9.01 15.25 21.05
CA GLU A 73 -8.68 16.57 20.52
C GLU A 73 -9.92 17.43 20.26
N SER A 74 -11.13 16.92 20.53
CA SER A 74 -12.40 17.59 20.18
C SER A 74 -12.42 18.05 18.71
N THR A 75 -11.96 17.18 17.81
CA THR A 75 -11.79 17.49 16.39
C THR A 75 -13.15 17.81 15.74
N PRO A 76 -13.27 18.90 14.95
CA PRO A 76 -14.50 19.22 14.23
C PRO A 76 -15.00 18.05 13.38
N HIS A 77 -16.32 17.84 13.35
CA HIS A 77 -16.93 16.67 12.72
C HIS A 77 -16.54 16.50 11.24
N ASP A 78 -16.52 17.60 10.48
CA ASP A 78 -16.14 17.62 9.06
C ASP A 78 -14.67 17.20 8.84
N VAL A 79 -13.76 17.64 9.71
CA VAL A 79 -12.34 17.24 9.69
C VAL A 79 -12.19 15.78 10.06
N ALA A 80 -12.84 15.34 11.15
CA ALA A 80 -12.81 13.95 11.60
C ALA A 80 -13.36 13.00 10.52
N HIS A 81 -14.48 13.36 9.90
CA HIS A 81 -15.06 12.60 8.79
C HIS A 81 -14.12 12.53 7.58
N SER A 82 -13.50 13.66 7.20
CA SER A 82 -12.55 13.70 6.07
C SER A 82 -11.34 12.80 6.30
N GLU A 83 -10.81 12.73 7.52
CA GLU A 83 -9.68 11.86 7.86
C GLU A 83 -10.08 10.37 7.89
N LYS A 84 -11.27 10.04 8.40
CA LYS A 84 -11.82 8.66 8.34
C LYS A 84 -12.05 8.21 6.90
N LEU A 85 -12.56 9.11 6.04
CA LEU A 85 -12.73 8.84 4.62
C LEU A 85 -11.38 8.65 3.91
N LEU A 86 -10.35 9.44 4.27
CA LEU A 86 -9.01 9.27 3.75
C LEU A 86 -8.41 7.90 4.13
N LEU A 87 -8.60 7.42 5.37
CA LEU A 87 -8.21 6.06 5.78
C LEU A 87 -8.86 5.00 4.88
N ALA A 88 -10.18 5.08 4.71
CA ALA A 88 -10.95 4.13 3.91
C ALA A 88 -10.45 4.11 2.46
N ARG A 89 -10.22 5.28 1.88
CA ARG A 89 -9.68 5.42 0.52
C ARG A 89 -8.27 4.88 0.40
N LYS A 90 -7.37 5.17 1.36
CA LYS A 90 -5.99 4.66 1.34
C LYS A 90 -5.94 3.14 1.34
N LEU A 91 -6.70 2.48 2.22
CA LEU A 91 -6.77 1.02 2.25
C LEU A 91 -7.33 0.43 0.95
N ARG A 92 -8.44 0.98 0.44
CA ARG A 92 -9.05 0.52 -0.82
C ARG A 92 -8.10 0.71 -2.01
N ASP A 93 -7.46 1.86 -2.12
CA ASP A 93 -6.52 2.17 -3.21
C ASP A 93 -5.25 1.33 -3.12
N SER A 94 -4.69 1.10 -1.94
CA SER A 94 -3.52 0.23 -1.76
C SER A 94 -3.80 -1.22 -2.15
N ILE A 95 -4.94 -1.80 -1.75
CA ILE A 95 -5.33 -3.17 -2.13
C ILE A 95 -5.58 -3.25 -3.63
N PHE A 96 -6.27 -2.26 -4.20
CA PHE A 96 -6.53 -2.19 -5.64
C PHE A 96 -5.23 -2.14 -6.44
N LYS A 97 -4.30 -1.22 -6.10
CA LYS A 97 -3.00 -1.09 -6.75
C LYS A 97 -2.17 -2.36 -6.63
N ALA A 98 -2.09 -2.94 -5.42
CA ALA A 98 -1.41 -4.21 -5.22
C ALA A 98 -2.06 -5.39 -5.97
N GLY A 99 -3.33 -5.28 -6.36
CA GLY A 99 -4.04 -6.26 -7.18
C GLY A 99 -3.39 -6.54 -8.53
N LEU A 100 -2.69 -5.55 -9.09
CA LEU A 100 -1.96 -5.73 -10.36
C LEU A 100 -0.88 -6.82 -10.27
N ILE A 101 -0.28 -6.97 -9.07
CA ILE A 101 0.73 -8.00 -8.82
C ILE A 101 0.14 -9.21 -8.12
N THR A 102 -0.60 -9.01 -7.02
CA THR A 102 -1.15 -10.07 -6.15
C THR A 102 -2.24 -10.91 -6.82
N GLY A 103 -2.80 -10.41 -7.92
CA GLY A 103 -3.85 -11.05 -8.68
C GLY A 103 -5.21 -10.41 -8.44
N TYR A 104 -5.94 -10.24 -9.54
CA TYR A 104 -7.24 -9.55 -9.56
C TYR A 104 -8.25 -10.15 -8.57
N SER A 105 -8.33 -11.48 -8.50
CA SER A 105 -9.25 -12.18 -7.58
C SER A 105 -8.94 -11.92 -6.10
N ARG A 106 -7.66 -11.84 -5.72
CA ARG A 106 -7.28 -11.56 -4.32
C ARG A 106 -7.63 -10.12 -3.94
N ALA A 107 -7.41 -9.18 -4.85
CA ALA A 107 -7.84 -7.80 -4.66
C ALA A 107 -9.36 -7.66 -4.54
N ILE A 108 -10.14 -8.35 -5.40
CA ILE A 108 -11.61 -8.38 -5.30
C ILE A 108 -12.03 -8.89 -3.92
N ASN A 109 -11.51 -10.05 -3.49
CA ASN A 109 -11.90 -10.64 -2.21
C ASN A 109 -11.58 -9.72 -1.03
N GLY A 110 -10.39 -9.10 -1.03
CA GLY A 110 -9.99 -8.14 0.01
C GLY A 110 -10.87 -6.90 0.03
N LEU A 111 -11.22 -6.35 -1.14
CA LEU A 111 -12.09 -5.18 -1.26
C LEU A 111 -13.54 -5.48 -0.90
N VAL A 112 -14.07 -6.66 -1.27
CA VAL A 112 -15.41 -7.12 -0.86
C VAL A 112 -15.50 -7.21 0.66
N SER A 113 -14.56 -7.93 1.28
CA SER A 113 -14.56 -8.08 2.74
C SER A 113 -14.46 -6.72 3.46
N LEU A 114 -13.60 -5.83 2.96
CA LEU A 114 -13.49 -4.46 3.48
C LEU A 114 -14.81 -3.69 3.32
N HIS A 115 -15.43 -3.72 2.14
CA HIS A 115 -16.69 -3.02 1.84
C HIS A 115 -17.83 -3.45 2.76
N GLU A 116 -18.02 -4.74 2.97
CA GLU A 116 -19.08 -5.29 3.84
C GLU A 116 -18.99 -4.77 5.28
N SER A 117 -17.78 -4.50 5.75
CA SER A 117 -17.53 -3.99 7.11
C SER A 117 -17.50 -2.46 7.23
N MET A 118 -17.46 -1.75 6.11
CA MET A 118 -17.22 -0.31 6.08
C MET A 118 -18.52 0.46 6.33
N PRO A 119 -18.54 1.48 7.22
CA PRO A 119 -19.70 2.37 7.37
C PRO A 119 -20.10 3.02 6.04
N GLU A 120 -21.40 3.22 5.82
CA GLU A 120 -21.93 3.72 4.53
C GLU A 120 -21.37 5.09 4.17
N GLU A 121 -21.22 5.97 5.16
CA GLU A 121 -20.67 7.32 5.00
C GLU A 121 -19.19 7.32 4.58
N LEU A 122 -18.49 6.19 4.68
CA LEU A 122 -17.10 6.04 4.25
C LEU A 122 -16.96 5.28 2.92
N ARG A 123 -18.06 4.95 2.24
CA ARG A 123 -18.06 4.27 0.94
C ARG A 123 -18.13 5.28 -0.19
N ASP A 124 -17.22 5.17 -1.15
CA ASP A 124 -17.31 5.96 -2.38
C ASP A 124 -18.35 5.34 -3.32
N GLU A 125 -19.25 6.16 -3.85
CA GLU A 125 -20.29 5.73 -4.80
C GLU A 125 -19.86 5.88 -6.26
N GLN A 126 -18.77 6.63 -6.50
CA GLN A 126 -18.23 6.90 -7.84
C GLN A 126 -16.72 6.62 -7.88
N PRO A 127 -16.17 6.27 -9.05
CA PRO A 127 -14.73 6.12 -9.21
C PRO A 127 -13.98 7.42 -8.86
N LEU A 128 -12.90 7.28 -8.10
CA LEU A 128 -12.02 8.42 -7.76
C LEU A 128 -11.10 8.83 -8.92
N ARG A 129 -10.91 7.93 -9.90
CA ARG A 129 -10.09 8.15 -11.10
C ARG A 129 -10.95 8.75 -12.20
N ASP A 130 -10.39 9.66 -12.99
CA ASP A 130 -11.04 10.18 -14.20
C ASP A 130 -11.07 9.11 -15.29
N LEU A 131 -12.28 8.70 -15.67
CA LEU A 131 -12.53 7.66 -16.69
C LEU A 131 -12.36 8.17 -18.12
N LYS A 132 -12.16 9.48 -18.32
CA LYS A 132 -12.02 10.10 -19.64
C LYS A 132 -10.58 10.46 -19.99
N THR A 133 -9.63 10.17 -19.11
CA THR A 133 -8.22 10.45 -19.37
C THR A 133 -7.74 9.63 -20.59
N PRO A 134 -7.17 10.27 -21.62
CA PRO A 134 -6.71 9.57 -22.82
C PRO A 134 -5.47 8.70 -22.53
N VAL A 135 -5.28 7.65 -23.33
CA VAL A 135 -4.18 6.68 -23.12
C VAL A 135 -2.80 7.36 -23.20
N GLU A 136 -2.65 8.36 -24.06
CA GLU A 136 -1.42 9.14 -24.23
C GLU A 136 -1.00 9.84 -22.94
N GLU A 137 -1.97 10.29 -22.14
CA GLU A 137 -1.70 10.91 -20.85
C GLU A 137 -1.21 9.87 -19.83
N TYR A 138 -1.73 8.63 -19.86
CA TYR A 138 -1.20 7.54 -19.05
C TYR A 138 0.20 7.11 -19.50
N VAL A 139 0.52 7.15 -20.80
CA VAL A 139 1.88 6.92 -21.29
C VAL A 139 2.84 7.97 -20.71
N ARG A 140 2.45 9.24 -20.74
CA ARG A 140 3.27 10.36 -20.23
C ARG A 140 3.49 10.24 -18.72
N ARG A 141 2.41 10.16 -17.93
CA ARG A 141 2.46 10.02 -16.46
C ARG A 141 3.20 8.76 -16.03
N GLY A 142 3.01 7.66 -16.76
CA GLY A 142 3.67 6.39 -16.50
C GLY A 142 5.18 6.51 -16.58
N LYS A 143 5.70 7.10 -17.66
CA LYS A 143 7.14 7.34 -17.83
C LYS A 143 7.71 8.25 -16.75
N GLU A 144 6.98 9.30 -16.39
CA GLU A 144 7.38 10.25 -15.33
C GLU A 144 7.46 9.56 -13.97
N LEU A 145 6.39 8.87 -13.55
CA LEU A 145 6.36 8.16 -12.28
C LEU A 145 7.40 7.03 -12.25
N TYR A 146 7.52 6.25 -13.32
CA TYR A 146 8.48 5.15 -13.42
C TYR A 146 9.92 5.66 -13.26
N SER A 147 10.27 6.72 -13.99
CA SER A 147 11.59 7.35 -13.89
C SER A 147 11.84 7.92 -12.50
N TYR A 148 10.83 8.54 -11.89
CA TYR A 148 10.91 9.07 -10.53
C TYR A 148 11.14 7.97 -9.49
N MET A 149 10.43 6.84 -9.58
CA MET A 149 10.54 5.74 -8.63
C MET A 149 11.84 4.93 -8.77
N TYR A 150 12.27 4.63 -9.99
CA TYR A 150 13.45 3.80 -10.24
C TYR A 150 14.77 4.58 -10.35
N GLY A 151 14.71 5.89 -10.60
CA GLY A 151 15.90 6.74 -10.80
C GLY A 151 16.84 6.14 -11.85
N GLU A 152 18.12 5.98 -11.48
CA GLU A 152 19.16 5.43 -12.36
C GLU A 152 18.88 3.99 -12.83
N THR A 153 18.04 3.23 -12.10
CA THR A 153 17.66 1.87 -12.50
C THR A 153 16.48 1.83 -13.47
N ALA A 154 15.87 2.96 -13.80
CA ALA A 154 14.70 3.02 -14.68
C ALA A 154 15.02 2.46 -16.07
N ALA A 155 16.06 2.98 -16.73
CA ALA A 155 16.40 2.56 -18.09
C ALA A 155 16.82 1.07 -18.15
N PRO A 156 17.69 0.55 -17.27
CA PRO A 156 18.02 -0.88 -17.26
C PRO A 156 16.80 -1.79 -17.05
N VAL A 157 15.92 -1.47 -16.11
CA VAL A 157 14.71 -2.28 -15.87
C VAL A 157 13.74 -2.16 -17.03
N GLN A 158 13.56 -0.97 -17.61
CA GLN A 158 12.70 -0.80 -18.78
C GLN A 158 13.23 -1.59 -19.98
N ASN A 159 14.52 -1.49 -20.29
CA ASN A 159 15.15 -2.23 -21.38
C ASN A 159 14.99 -3.73 -21.19
N LEU A 160 15.07 -4.23 -19.95
CA LEU A 160 14.78 -5.62 -19.64
C LEU A 160 13.32 -5.97 -20.01
N LEU A 161 12.34 -5.16 -19.60
CA LEU A 161 10.93 -5.41 -19.88
C LEU A 161 10.62 -5.36 -21.38
N ASP A 162 11.18 -4.39 -22.10
CA ASP A 162 11.03 -4.25 -23.55
C ASP A 162 11.65 -5.45 -24.29
N ALA A 163 12.81 -5.92 -23.83
CA ALA A 163 13.54 -7.02 -24.46
C ALA A 163 12.87 -8.39 -24.23
N ILE A 164 12.33 -8.66 -23.03
CA ILE A 164 11.66 -9.95 -22.77
C ILE A 164 10.35 -10.06 -23.53
N TYR A 165 9.61 -8.96 -23.66
CA TYR A 165 8.36 -8.87 -24.42
C TYR A 165 7.92 -7.39 -24.54
N PRO A 166 7.94 -6.76 -25.73
CA PRO A 166 7.61 -5.34 -25.87
C PRO A 166 6.25 -4.93 -25.28
N ASP A 167 5.23 -5.78 -25.35
CA ASP A 167 3.94 -5.51 -24.73
C ASP A 167 4.05 -5.42 -23.20
N MET A 168 4.95 -6.18 -22.56
CA MET A 168 5.24 -6.05 -21.13
C MET A 168 5.85 -4.69 -20.81
N GLY A 169 6.77 -4.21 -21.66
CA GLY A 169 7.37 -2.89 -21.52
C GLY A 169 6.35 -1.75 -21.61
N TRP A 170 5.46 -1.82 -22.62
CA TRP A 170 4.35 -0.87 -22.78
C TRP A 170 3.34 -0.99 -21.64
N PHE A 171 2.89 -2.20 -21.31
CA PHE A 171 1.90 -2.47 -20.27
C PHE A 171 2.40 -1.99 -18.90
N SER A 172 3.67 -2.24 -18.58
CA SER A 172 4.29 -1.76 -17.34
C SER A 172 4.20 -0.24 -17.25
N ASN A 173 4.70 0.51 -18.25
CA ASN A 173 4.66 1.96 -18.21
C ASN A 173 3.23 2.52 -18.21
N THR A 174 2.41 2.10 -19.17
CA THR A 174 1.13 2.75 -19.42
C THR A 174 0.05 2.27 -18.45
N ILE A 175 -0.11 0.95 -18.29
CA ILE A 175 -1.18 0.39 -17.45
C ILE A 175 -0.75 0.31 -16.00
N GLY A 176 0.47 -0.17 -15.74
CA GLY A 176 1.02 -0.26 -14.39
C GLY A 176 1.28 1.12 -13.79
N TYR A 177 2.29 1.83 -14.31
CA TYR A 177 2.72 3.10 -13.73
C TYR A 177 1.82 4.27 -14.09
N GLY A 178 1.28 4.32 -15.31
CA GLY A 178 0.43 5.42 -15.76
C GLY A 178 -0.96 5.39 -15.14
N LEU A 179 -1.72 4.33 -15.39
CA LEU A 179 -3.12 4.21 -14.99
C LEU A 179 -3.28 3.74 -13.54
N THR A 180 -2.57 2.68 -13.14
CA THR A 180 -2.82 2.02 -11.85
C THR A 180 -2.12 2.76 -10.71
N TYR A 181 -0.79 2.86 -10.77
CA TYR A 181 0.04 3.46 -9.72
C TYR A 181 0.07 5.00 -9.78
N GLY A 182 -0.08 5.57 -10.98
CA GLY A 182 -0.04 7.01 -11.27
C GLY A 182 -1.19 7.84 -10.70
N TYR A 183 -2.21 7.21 -10.12
CA TYR A 183 -3.24 7.90 -9.36
C TYR A 183 -2.74 8.19 -7.94
N THR A 184 -2.20 9.38 -7.68
CA THR A 184 -1.52 9.73 -6.43
C THR A 184 -2.29 10.67 -5.50
N GLU A 185 -3.57 10.93 -5.78
CA GLU A 185 -4.44 11.82 -4.97
C GLU A 185 -4.77 11.22 -3.59
N VAL A 186 -4.68 9.90 -3.44
CA VAL A 186 -5.04 9.17 -2.20
C VAL A 186 -3.81 8.55 -1.54
N THR A 187 -3.06 7.75 -2.30
CA THR A 187 -1.80 7.17 -1.85
C THR A 187 -0.64 7.81 -2.62
N SER A 188 0.35 8.28 -1.87
CA SER A 188 1.60 8.82 -2.43
C SER A 188 2.38 7.75 -3.22
N PRO A 189 3.35 8.16 -4.05
CA PRO A 189 4.29 7.23 -4.67
C PRO A 189 4.99 6.33 -3.64
N LEU A 190 5.38 6.88 -2.47
CA LEU A 190 6.02 6.11 -1.42
C LEU A 190 5.06 5.04 -0.87
N GLU A 191 3.85 5.41 -0.44
CA GLU A 191 2.85 4.46 0.05
C GLU A 191 2.51 3.39 -0.99
N THR A 192 2.45 3.77 -2.27
CA THR A 192 2.29 2.83 -3.38
C THR A 192 3.45 1.84 -3.44
N SER A 193 4.70 2.31 -3.30
CA SER A 193 5.87 1.42 -3.25
C SER A 193 5.84 0.47 -2.05
N LEU A 194 5.40 0.93 -0.87
CA LEU A 194 5.27 0.09 0.33
C LEU A 194 4.20 -0.98 0.16
N ALA A 195 3.05 -0.63 -0.44
CA ALA A 195 2.01 -1.59 -0.81
C ALA A 195 2.55 -2.64 -1.79
N ILE A 196 3.32 -2.22 -2.81
CA ILE A 196 3.93 -3.14 -3.77
C ILE A 196 4.91 -4.10 -3.07
N VAL A 197 5.80 -3.61 -2.20
CA VAL A 197 6.73 -4.48 -1.43
C VAL A 197 5.95 -5.56 -0.67
N ALA A 198 4.90 -5.17 0.06
CA ALA A 198 4.07 -6.11 0.81
C ALA A 198 3.40 -7.17 -0.09
N GLY A 199 2.83 -6.76 -1.23
CA GLY A 199 2.20 -7.68 -2.18
C GLY A 199 3.19 -8.66 -2.82
N LEU A 200 4.40 -8.21 -3.15
CA LEU A 200 5.44 -9.03 -3.74
C LEU A 200 6.03 -10.04 -2.74
N ILE A 201 6.12 -9.67 -1.47
CA ILE A 201 6.49 -10.60 -0.39
C ILE A 201 5.41 -11.68 -0.26
N ALA A 202 4.13 -11.33 -0.22
CA ALA A 202 3.04 -12.31 -0.14
C ALA A 202 2.99 -13.28 -1.36
N LEU A 203 3.60 -12.92 -2.49
CA LEU A 203 3.65 -13.72 -3.70
C LEU A 203 4.95 -14.50 -3.95
N ASP A 204 5.98 -14.33 -3.12
CA ASP A 204 7.30 -14.94 -3.34
C ASP A 204 7.95 -14.51 -4.67
N THR A 205 8.03 -13.19 -4.92
CA THR A 205 8.69 -12.62 -6.11
C THR A 205 9.93 -11.79 -5.75
N PRO A 206 11.06 -12.42 -5.37
CA PRO A 206 12.18 -11.75 -4.70
C PRO A 206 12.88 -10.68 -5.54
N ARG A 207 12.99 -10.87 -6.87
CA ARG A 207 13.59 -9.87 -7.77
C ARG A 207 12.87 -8.53 -7.65
N GLN A 208 11.54 -8.56 -7.73
CA GLN A 208 10.72 -7.37 -7.66
C GLN A 208 10.70 -6.79 -6.24
N VAL A 209 10.77 -7.63 -5.18
CA VAL A 209 10.90 -7.15 -3.80
C VAL A 209 12.14 -6.25 -3.69
N ASN A 210 13.29 -6.67 -4.19
CA ASN A 210 14.51 -5.86 -4.21
C ASN A 210 14.34 -4.53 -4.95
N TRP A 211 13.72 -4.57 -6.14
CA TRP A 211 13.47 -3.36 -6.92
C TRP A 211 12.62 -2.35 -6.15
N HIS A 212 11.52 -2.80 -5.55
CA HIS A 212 10.57 -1.90 -4.90
C HIS A 212 10.99 -1.45 -3.49
N MET A 213 11.82 -2.24 -2.80
CA MET A 213 12.52 -1.76 -1.59
C MET A 213 13.51 -0.63 -1.96
N GLY A 214 14.24 -0.77 -3.06
CA GLY A 214 15.09 0.31 -3.61
C GLY A 214 14.28 1.55 -4.01
N ASN A 215 13.14 1.36 -4.66
CA ASN A 215 12.25 2.48 -5.03
C ASN A 215 11.73 3.21 -3.78
N ALA A 216 11.34 2.48 -2.72
CA ALA A 216 10.91 3.11 -1.47
C ALA A 216 12.02 4.00 -0.87
N ARG A 217 13.29 3.55 -0.90
CA ARG A 217 14.44 4.38 -0.46
C ARG A 217 14.60 5.65 -1.29
N ARG A 218 14.50 5.55 -2.63
CA ARG A 218 14.57 6.71 -3.53
C ARG A 218 13.44 7.71 -3.30
N LEU A 219 12.28 7.23 -2.87
CA LEU A 219 11.11 8.04 -2.51
C LEU A 219 11.18 8.62 -1.08
N GLY A 220 12.32 8.50 -0.40
CA GLY A 220 12.57 9.11 0.90
C GLY A 220 12.18 8.26 2.11
N ALA A 221 11.93 6.96 1.95
CA ALA A 221 11.89 6.06 3.10
C ALA A 221 13.29 5.88 3.67
N THR A 222 13.40 5.88 4.99
CA THR A 222 14.61 5.48 5.71
C THR A 222 14.85 3.96 5.56
N LEU A 223 16.07 3.49 5.83
CA LEU A 223 16.38 2.06 5.80
C LEU A 223 15.49 1.28 6.77
N GLU A 224 15.33 1.84 7.97
CA GLU A 224 14.55 1.24 9.05
C GLU A 224 13.06 1.15 8.71
N GLU A 225 12.51 2.11 7.97
CA GLU A 225 11.13 2.00 7.48
C GLU A 225 10.96 0.92 6.44
N VAL A 226 11.93 0.75 5.52
CA VAL A 226 11.87 -0.31 4.52
C VAL A 226 12.04 -1.69 5.17
N LYS A 227 12.95 -1.82 6.15
CA LYS A 227 13.09 -3.03 6.98
C LYS A 227 11.82 -3.33 7.75
N ALA A 228 11.19 -2.32 8.35
CA ALA A 228 9.93 -2.49 9.08
C ALA A 228 8.81 -2.96 8.15
N VAL A 229 8.66 -2.37 6.96
CA VAL A 229 7.65 -2.78 5.96
C VAL A 229 7.89 -4.22 5.52
N ARG A 230 9.13 -4.59 5.27
CA ARG A 230 9.51 -5.98 4.95
C ARG A 230 9.13 -6.92 6.09
N GLN A 231 9.53 -6.61 7.33
CA GLN A 231 9.25 -7.46 8.49
C GLN A 231 7.74 -7.59 8.74
N ILE A 232 6.99 -6.50 8.64
CA ILE A 232 5.53 -6.51 8.72
C ILE A 232 4.94 -7.48 7.69
N ALA A 233 5.36 -7.38 6.43
CA ALA A 233 4.85 -8.24 5.37
C ALA A 233 5.20 -9.71 5.58
N VAL A 234 6.43 -10.00 6.04
CA VAL A 234 6.87 -11.36 6.40
C VAL A 234 6.02 -11.92 7.53
N GLU A 235 5.88 -11.22 8.66
CA GLU A 235 5.11 -11.73 9.82
C GLU A 235 3.64 -11.98 9.47
N VAL A 236 3.03 -11.11 8.64
CA VAL A 236 1.65 -11.29 8.18
C VAL A 236 1.54 -12.49 7.22
N ALA A 237 2.45 -12.62 6.26
CA ALA A 237 2.44 -13.69 5.28
C ALA A 237 2.69 -15.07 5.95
N GLU A 238 3.65 -15.17 6.87
CA GLU A 238 3.90 -16.38 7.66
C GLU A 238 2.66 -16.78 8.47
N LYS A 239 2.07 -15.82 9.18
CA LYS A 239 0.84 -16.06 9.95
C LYS A 239 -0.33 -16.48 9.06
N SER A 240 -0.31 -16.08 7.79
CA SER A 240 -1.29 -16.45 6.76
C SER A 240 -1.02 -17.82 6.12
N GLY A 241 0.15 -18.43 6.38
CA GLY A 241 0.58 -19.72 5.83
C GLY A 241 1.37 -19.64 4.53
N VAL A 242 1.94 -18.48 4.20
CA VAL A 242 2.84 -18.33 3.04
C VAL A 242 4.21 -18.91 3.40
N HIS A 243 4.80 -19.63 2.45
CA HIS A 243 6.16 -20.15 2.53
C HIS A 243 6.93 -19.72 1.28
N TRP A 244 8.11 -19.15 1.48
CA TRP A 244 9.01 -18.70 0.40
C TRP A 244 9.97 -19.81 0.01
N ARG A 245 10.29 -19.92 -1.28
CA ARG A 245 11.22 -20.94 -1.80
C ARG A 245 12.65 -20.70 -1.32
N ASP A 246 13.14 -19.47 -1.47
CA ASP A 246 14.54 -19.10 -1.24
C ASP A 246 14.68 -18.04 -0.12
N GLY A 247 13.62 -17.80 0.64
CA GLY A 247 13.52 -16.73 1.63
C GLY A 247 13.20 -15.35 1.03
N VAL A 248 12.97 -14.38 1.90
CA VAL A 248 12.65 -13.00 1.48
C VAL A 248 13.94 -12.17 1.45
N PRO A 249 14.24 -11.46 0.35
CA PRO A 249 15.45 -10.65 0.25
C PRO A 249 15.54 -9.60 1.36
N GLU A 250 16.73 -9.44 1.95
CA GLU A 250 17.02 -8.35 2.88
C GLU A 250 17.35 -7.07 2.11
N ILE A 251 17.13 -5.92 2.74
CA ILE A 251 17.68 -4.64 2.28
C ILE A 251 18.95 -4.32 3.07
N ILE A 252 20.06 -4.14 2.34
CA ILE A 252 21.36 -3.75 2.87
C ILE A 252 21.64 -2.34 2.35
N ASP A 253 22.37 -1.53 3.13
CA ASP A 253 22.77 -0.17 2.76
C ASP A 253 23.60 -0.09 1.47
#